data_AF-A0A2T0SEU4-F1
#
_entry.id   AF-A0A2T0SEU4-F1
#
_cell.length_a   1.000
_cell.length_b   1.000
_cell.length_c   1.000
_cell.angle_alpha   90.00
_cell.angle_beta   90.00
_cell.angle_gamma   90.00
#
_symmetry.space_group_name_H-M   'P 1'
#
loop_
_entity.id
_entity.type
_entity.pdbx_description
1 polymer ?
#
loop_
_entity_poly.entity_id
_entity_poly.type
_entity_poly.pdbx_seq_one_letter_code
_entity_poly.pdbx_strand_id
1 'polypeptide(L)'
;MAMTSAGQIESVLAAAEARVSAARQQVAGDPYALDEAGRTAAGCAARIRGTAERMTATRTALEESWAAPSGALFQARTEPLPGGIAAAERLFTGLGAGLRNLSATLRLVRGHVDAVGRFFDSYARGVRAAVSRSSALPDGMVQQVDRHSRMFAGAAEAGVRELDAALTEFSTATAPLVSELAAVRAAAPVRP
;
A
#
# COMPACT_ATOMS: atom_id res chain seq x y z
N MET A 1 -3.14 -32.24 -39.22
CA MET A 1 -3.08 -31.26 -38.12
C MET A 1 -3.38 -29.90 -38.69
N ALA A 2 -4.29 -29.14 -38.09
CA ALA A 2 -4.53 -27.76 -38.49
C ALA A 2 -3.32 -26.87 -38.08
N MET A 3 -2.99 -25.92 -38.94
CA MET A 3 -1.82 -25.04 -38.82
C MET A 3 -2.27 -23.59 -38.85
N THR A 4 -1.77 -22.79 -37.91
CA THR A 4 -2.07 -21.37 -37.82
C THR A 4 -1.00 -20.58 -38.57
N SER A 5 -1.42 -19.59 -39.36
CA SER A 5 -0.49 -18.75 -40.13
C SER A 5 0.35 -17.84 -39.22
N ALA A 6 1.54 -17.47 -39.68
CA ALA A 6 2.40 -16.49 -38.99
C ALA A 6 1.67 -15.20 -38.60
N GLY A 7 0.85 -14.64 -39.50
CA GLY A 7 0.10 -13.40 -39.24
C GLY A 7 -0.94 -13.53 -38.13
N GLN A 8 -1.62 -14.68 -38.03
CA GLN A 8 -2.54 -14.96 -36.93
C GLN A 8 -1.79 -15.15 -35.60
N ILE A 9 -0.61 -15.77 -35.63
CA ILE A 9 0.21 -15.98 -34.43
C ILE A 9 0.73 -14.64 -33.89
N GLU A 10 1.23 -13.75 -34.75
CA GLU A 10 1.69 -12.41 -34.33
C GLU A 10 0.54 -11.56 -33.76
N SER A 11 -0.66 -11.66 -34.32
CA SER A 11 -1.85 -10.98 -33.78
C SER A 11 -2.18 -11.43 -32.35
N VAL A 12 -2.17 -12.76 -32.10
CA VAL A 12 -2.42 -13.32 -30.76
C VAL A 12 -1.32 -12.93 -29.77
N LEU A 13 -0.05 -12.94 -30.20
CA LEU A 13 1.07 -12.51 -29.38
C LEU A 13 0.96 -11.03 -28.99
N ALA A 14 0.63 -10.16 -29.94
CA ALA A 14 0.46 -8.72 -29.69
C ALA A 14 -0.68 -8.45 -28.68
N ALA A 15 -1.82 -9.15 -28.83
CA ALA A 15 -2.92 -9.04 -27.89
C ALA A 15 -2.55 -9.54 -26.48
N ALA A 16 -1.77 -10.61 -26.40
CA ALA A 16 -1.28 -11.15 -25.14
C ALA A 16 -0.26 -10.23 -24.45
N GLU A 17 0.65 -9.63 -25.21
CA GLU A 17 1.62 -8.63 -24.72
C GLU A 17 0.92 -7.37 -24.20
N ALA A 18 -0.12 -6.89 -24.89
CA ALA A 18 -0.91 -5.75 -24.42
C ALA A 18 -1.56 -6.05 -23.06
N ARG A 19 -2.14 -7.24 -22.90
CA ARG A 19 -2.72 -7.71 -21.62
C ARG A 19 -1.67 -7.79 -20.52
N VAL A 20 -0.49 -8.32 -20.84
CA VAL A 20 0.62 -8.43 -19.88
C VAL A 20 1.15 -7.06 -19.46
N SER A 21 1.26 -6.13 -20.41
CA SER A 21 1.70 -4.75 -20.16
C SER A 21 0.70 -3.99 -19.29
N ALA A 22 -0.60 -4.11 -19.56
CA ALA A 22 -1.65 -3.48 -18.74
C ALA A 22 -1.61 -3.98 -17.29
N ALA A 23 -1.46 -5.30 -17.09
CA ALA A 23 -1.32 -5.90 -15.77
C ALA A 23 -0.08 -5.39 -15.00
N ARG A 24 1.07 -5.24 -15.68
CA ARG A 24 2.29 -4.67 -15.09
C ARG A 24 2.10 -3.20 -14.66
N GLN A 25 1.39 -2.41 -15.46
CA GLN A 25 1.12 -1.01 -15.14
C GLN A 25 0.22 -0.84 -13.90
N GLN A 26 -0.75 -1.74 -13.72
CA GLN A 26 -1.65 -1.72 -12.55
C GLN A 26 -0.91 -1.92 -11.22
N VAL A 27 0.24 -2.61 -11.22
CA VAL A 27 1.03 -2.91 -10.01
C VAL A 27 2.34 -2.10 -9.93
N ALA A 28 2.47 -1.04 -10.73
CA ALA A 28 3.69 -0.24 -10.88
C ALA A 28 3.98 0.74 -9.72
N GLY A 29 3.23 0.66 -8.62
CA GLY A 29 3.46 1.50 -7.44
C GLY A 29 4.86 1.35 -6.85
N ASP A 30 5.30 2.37 -6.11
CA ASP A 30 6.60 2.37 -5.43
C ASP A 30 6.47 1.85 -3.97
N PRO A 31 6.81 0.58 -3.70
CA PRO A 31 6.77 0.05 -2.34
C PRO A 31 7.83 0.67 -1.43
N TYR A 32 8.90 1.27 -1.97
CA TYR A 32 9.91 1.94 -1.15
C TYR A 32 9.38 3.23 -0.54
N ALA A 33 8.67 4.05 -1.33
CA ALA A 33 7.99 5.25 -0.83
C ALA A 33 6.99 4.92 0.29
N LEU A 34 6.25 3.81 0.18
CA LEU A 34 5.33 3.35 1.24
C LEU A 34 6.08 2.93 2.52
N ASP A 35 7.21 2.24 2.39
CA ASP A 35 8.03 1.84 3.52
C ASP A 35 8.66 3.06 4.23
N GLU A 36 9.16 4.02 3.46
CA GLU A 36 9.72 5.27 3.97
C GLU A 36 8.66 6.10 4.72
N ALA A 37 7.47 6.24 4.14
CA ALA A 37 6.33 6.87 4.81
C ALA A 37 5.95 6.12 6.10
N GLY A 38 5.96 4.78 6.08
CA GLY A 38 5.69 3.95 7.25
C GLY A 38 6.75 4.12 8.36
N ARG A 39 8.04 4.24 8.01
CA ARG A 39 9.12 4.55 8.95
C ARG A 39 8.98 5.95 9.54
N THR A 40 8.62 6.91 8.70
CA THR A 40 8.40 8.30 9.11
C THR A 40 7.25 8.41 10.11
N ALA A 41 6.12 7.72 9.84
CA ALA A 41 4.98 7.67 10.75
C ALA A 41 5.35 7.04 12.11
N ALA A 42 6.12 5.95 12.12
CA ALA A 42 6.61 5.36 13.37
C ALA A 42 7.53 6.32 14.16
N GLY A 43 8.40 7.07 13.46
CA GLY A 43 9.22 8.11 14.08
C GLY A 43 8.39 9.26 14.66
N CYS A 44 7.29 9.64 14.02
CA CYS A 44 6.33 10.61 14.57
C CYS A 44 5.68 10.08 15.85
N ALA A 45 5.21 8.83 15.87
CA ALA A 45 4.62 8.22 17.06
C ALA A 45 5.60 8.23 18.25
N ALA A 46 6.87 7.86 18.03
CA ALA A 46 7.90 7.87 19.06
C ALA A 46 8.15 9.29 19.62
N ARG A 47 8.20 10.31 18.76
CA ARG A 47 8.36 11.71 19.19
C ARG A 47 7.15 12.22 19.98
N ILE A 48 5.95 11.82 19.58
CA ILE A 48 4.71 12.17 20.28
C ILE A 48 4.73 11.57 21.69
N ARG A 49 5.06 10.28 21.82
CA ARG A 49 5.19 9.61 23.12
C ARG A 49 6.20 10.30 24.03
N GLY A 50 7.43 10.54 23.55
CA GLY A 50 8.45 11.23 24.36
C GLY A 50 8.09 12.69 24.69
N THR A 51 7.23 13.33 23.91
CA THR A 51 6.69 14.65 24.24
C THR A 51 5.57 14.54 25.29
N ALA A 52 4.72 13.52 25.19
CA ALA A 52 3.69 13.18 26.17
C ALA A 52 4.31 12.99 27.57
N GLU A 53 5.33 12.14 27.64
CA GLU A 53 6.04 11.82 28.89
C GLU A 53 6.61 13.07 29.54
N ARG A 54 7.25 13.95 28.75
CA ARG A 54 7.78 15.23 29.24
C ARG A 54 6.68 16.18 29.71
N MET A 55 5.56 16.26 28.99
CA MET A 55 4.43 17.09 29.38
C MET A 55 3.79 16.60 30.68
N THR A 56 3.59 15.28 30.81
CA THR A 56 3.09 14.66 32.05
C THR A 56 4.03 14.93 33.22
N ALA A 57 5.34 14.71 33.05
CA ALA A 57 6.33 14.99 34.10
C ALA A 57 6.33 16.47 34.51
N THR A 58 6.25 17.39 33.54
CA THR A 58 6.18 18.83 33.81
C THR A 58 4.90 19.20 34.55
N ARG A 59 3.76 18.59 34.18
CA ARG A 59 2.48 18.82 34.82
C ARG A 59 2.49 18.33 36.27
N THR A 60 3.00 17.13 36.55
CA THR A 60 3.14 16.60 37.91
C THR A 60 4.05 17.50 38.75
N ALA A 61 5.19 17.95 38.22
CA ALA A 61 6.08 18.87 38.93
C ALA A 61 5.41 20.23 39.24
N LEU A 62 4.57 20.73 38.33
CA LEU A 62 3.79 21.95 38.56
C LEU A 62 2.69 21.75 39.62
N GLU A 63 2.07 20.57 39.67
CA GLU A 63 1.08 20.21 40.71
C GLU A 63 1.73 20.19 42.09
N GLU A 64 2.91 19.56 42.21
CA GLU A 64 3.65 19.47 43.47
C GLU A 64 4.15 20.82 43.96
N SER A 65 4.50 21.73 43.04
CA SER A 65 5.10 23.02 43.37
C SER A 65 4.10 24.17 43.51
N TRP A 66 2.87 24.04 42.98
CA TRP A 66 1.96 25.18 42.81
C TRP A 66 0.49 24.89 43.17
N ALA A 67 0.18 24.87 44.47
CA ALA A 67 -1.18 24.61 45.01
C ALA A 67 -2.18 25.80 44.94
N ALA A 68 -1.85 26.88 44.23
CA ALA A 68 -2.68 28.08 44.15
C ALA A 68 -3.88 27.92 43.16
N PRO A 69 -4.92 28.77 43.23
CA PRO A 69 -6.09 28.74 42.32
C PRO A 69 -5.72 28.79 40.82
N SER A 70 -4.59 29.41 40.49
CA SER A 70 -4.01 29.45 39.14
C SER A 70 -3.61 28.05 38.61
N GLY A 71 -3.22 27.16 39.51
CA GLY A 71 -2.90 25.76 39.21
C GLY A 71 -4.15 25.00 38.75
N ALA A 72 -5.29 25.17 39.43
CA ALA A 72 -6.55 24.53 39.03
C ALA A 72 -7.03 24.97 37.63
N LEU A 73 -6.83 26.25 37.28
CA LEU A 73 -7.12 26.78 35.93
C LEU A 73 -6.20 26.20 34.85
N PHE A 74 -4.90 26.06 35.16
CA PHE A 74 -3.94 25.40 34.28
C PHE A 74 -4.30 23.93 34.06
N GLN A 75 -4.73 23.25 35.12
CA GLN A 75 -5.19 21.85 35.05
C GLN A 75 -6.41 21.68 34.16
N ALA A 76 -7.46 22.47 34.39
CA ALA A 76 -8.67 22.42 33.56
C ALA A 76 -8.39 22.72 32.07
N ARG A 77 -7.43 23.62 31.77
CA ARG A 77 -7.05 23.94 30.38
C ARG A 77 -6.20 22.87 29.71
N THR A 78 -5.49 22.05 30.48
CA THR A 78 -4.56 21.03 29.97
C THR A 78 -5.09 19.60 30.09
N GLU A 79 -6.23 19.41 30.77
CA GLU A 79 -6.95 18.14 30.89
C GLU A 79 -7.20 17.40 29.57
N PRO A 80 -7.53 18.07 28.44
CA PRO A 80 -7.75 17.36 27.17
C PRO A 80 -6.47 16.88 26.47
N LEU A 81 -5.30 17.40 26.85
CA LEU A 81 -4.04 17.15 26.13
C LEU A 81 -3.59 15.68 26.15
N PRO A 82 -3.64 14.94 27.27
CA PRO A 82 -3.28 13.53 27.29
C PRO A 82 -4.12 12.68 26.32
N GLY A 83 -5.43 12.96 26.23
CA GLY A 83 -6.34 12.29 25.29
C GLY A 83 -5.96 12.56 23.84
N GLY A 84 -5.66 13.81 23.50
CA GLY A 84 -5.18 14.18 22.16
C GLY A 84 -3.85 13.57 21.77
N ILE A 85 -2.93 13.49 22.73
CA ILE A 85 -1.61 12.89 22.53
C ILE A 85 -1.72 11.39 22.32
N ALA A 86 -2.55 10.69 23.11
CA ALA A 86 -2.83 9.27 22.93
C ALA A 86 -3.52 8.97 21.59
N ALA A 87 -4.48 9.80 21.18
CA ALA A 87 -5.13 9.68 19.87
C ALA A 87 -4.12 9.86 18.71
N ALA A 88 -3.25 10.86 18.81
CA ALA A 88 -2.20 11.12 17.81
C ALA A 88 -1.19 9.97 17.74
N GLU A 89 -0.75 9.44 18.88
CA GLU A 89 0.16 8.30 18.94
C GLU A 89 -0.45 7.05 18.28
N ARG A 90 -1.72 6.74 18.58
CA ARG A 90 -2.44 5.62 17.95
C ARG A 90 -2.55 5.80 16.44
N LEU A 91 -2.87 7.00 15.98
CA LEU A 91 -2.93 7.31 14.54
C LEU A 91 -1.59 7.06 13.85
N PHE A 92 -0.50 7.64 14.35
CA PHE A 92 0.81 7.49 13.71
C PHE A 92 1.37 6.07 13.79
N THR A 93 1.05 5.33 14.86
CA THR A 93 1.41 3.91 14.99
C THR A 93 0.64 3.07 13.98
N GLY A 94 -0.68 3.26 13.86
CA GLY A 94 -1.54 2.57 12.89
C GLY A 94 -1.16 2.89 11.44
N LEU A 95 -0.90 4.16 11.13
CA LEU A 95 -0.38 4.59 9.82
C LEU A 95 0.94 3.89 9.49
N GLY A 96 1.88 3.86 10.44
CA GLY A 96 3.17 3.20 10.24
C GLY A 96 3.05 1.70 9.97
N ALA A 97 2.21 1.00 10.73
CA ALA A 97 1.98 -0.43 10.54
C ALA A 97 1.27 -0.73 9.21
N GLY A 98 0.22 0.02 8.90
CA GLY A 98 -0.57 -0.16 7.67
C GLY A 98 0.22 0.12 6.40
N LEU A 99 1.02 1.19 6.37
CA LEU A 99 1.87 1.51 5.21
C LEU A 99 2.95 0.46 4.95
N ARG A 100 3.53 -0.13 6.02
CA ARG A 100 4.47 -1.25 5.88
C ARG A 100 3.79 -2.53 5.40
N ASN A 101 2.57 -2.82 5.87
CA ASN A 101 1.80 -3.95 5.37
C ASN A 101 1.48 -3.79 3.87
N LEU A 102 1.01 -2.62 3.46
CA LEU A 102 0.78 -2.28 2.05
C LEU A 102 2.05 -2.40 1.20
N SER A 103 3.19 -1.92 1.71
CA SER A 103 4.49 -2.08 1.05
C SER A 103 4.85 -3.55 0.86
N ALA A 104 4.66 -4.39 1.88
CA ALA A 104 4.94 -5.82 1.81
C ALA A 104 4.03 -6.54 0.79
N THR A 105 2.72 -6.27 0.82
CA THR A 105 1.75 -6.80 -0.14
C THR A 105 2.09 -6.37 -1.57
N LEU A 106 2.37 -5.08 -1.79
CA LEU A 106 2.76 -4.58 -3.10
C LEU A 106 4.04 -5.22 -3.63
N ARG A 107 5.05 -5.45 -2.77
CA ARG A 107 6.29 -6.16 -3.14
C ARG A 107 6.02 -7.60 -3.57
N LEU A 108 5.18 -8.32 -2.82
CA LEU A 108 4.82 -9.71 -3.12
C LEU A 108 4.08 -9.81 -4.46
N VAL A 109 3.03 -9.00 -4.63
CA VAL A 109 2.23 -8.96 -5.87
C VAL A 109 3.10 -8.57 -7.07
N ARG A 110 3.89 -7.49 -6.96
CA ARG A 110 4.79 -7.06 -8.02
C ARG A 110 5.84 -8.11 -8.36
N GLY A 111 6.44 -8.75 -7.36
CA GLY A 111 7.41 -9.83 -7.57
C GLY A 111 6.81 -11.02 -8.34
N HIS A 112 5.56 -11.37 -8.03
CA HIS A 112 4.84 -12.43 -8.74
C HIS A 112 4.52 -12.03 -10.19
N VAL A 113 3.99 -10.82 -10.39
CA VAL A 113 3.67 -10.27 -11.73
C VAL A 113 4.94 -10.15 -12.60
N ASP A 114 6.07 -9.72 -12.03
CA ASP A 114 7.34 -9.62 -12.74
C ASP A 114 7.92 -11.01 -13.09
N ALA A 115 7.79 -12.01 -12.20
CA ALA A 115 8.24 -13.37 -12.45
C ALA A 115 7.45 -14.03 -13.59
N VAL A 116 6.11 -13.97 -13.53
CA VAL A 116 5.27 -14.58 -14.56
C VAL A 116 5.35 -13.79 -15.88
N GLY A 117 5.47 -12.47 -15.82
CA GLY A 117 5.71 -11.65 -17.01
C GLY A 117 7.02 -12.02 -17.73
N ARG A 118 8.12 -12.24 -16.98
CA ARG A 118 9.40 -12.71 -17.58
C ARG A 118 9.27 -14.09 -18.23
N PHE A 119 8.50 -14.99 -17.61
CA PHE A 119 8.19 -16.28 -18.22
C PHE A 119 7.44 -16.12 -19.54
N PHE A 120 6.41 -15.25 -19.56
CA PHE A 120 5.67 -14.94 -20.77
C PHE A 120 6.55 -14.32 -21.86
N ASP A 121 7.40 -13.34 -21.54
CA ASP A 121 8.31 -12.70 -22.50
C ASP A 121 9.31 -13.71 -23.11
N SER A 122 9.81 -14.65 -22.30
CA SER A 122 10.66 -15.74 -22.77
C SER A 122 9.91 -16.67 -23.73
N TYR A 123 8.70 -17.06 -23.37
CA TYR A 123 7.85 -17.94 -24.18
C TYR A 123 7.45 -17.28 -25.50
N ALA A 124 7.02 -16.01 -25.48
CA ALA A 124 6.67 -15.23 -26.67
C ALA A 124 7.85 -15.11 -27.65
N ARG A 125 9.07 -14.86 -27.14
CA ARG A 125 10.30 -14.87 -27.97
C ARG A 125 10.54 -16.23 -28.62
N GLY A 126 10.34 -17.32 -27.87
CA GLY A 126 10.46 -18.68 -28.39
C GLY A 126 9.47 -18.98 -29.52
N VAL A 127 8.21 -18.56 -29.36
CA VAL A 127 7.16 -18.71 -30.38
C VAL A 127 7.52 -17.91 -31.63
N ARG A 128 7.91 -16.64 -31.51
CA ARG A 128 8.35 -15.83 -32.67
C ARG A 128 9.52 -16.45 -33.42
N ALA A 129 10.51 -16.95 -32.70
CA ALA A 129 11.64 -17.65 -33.31
C ALA A 129 11.24 -18.96 -34.01
N ALA A 130 10.17 -19.62 -33.57
CA ALA A 130 9.61 -20.78 -34.26
C ALA A 130 8.83 -20.34 -35.52
N VAL A 131 7.97 -19.31 -35.42
CA VAL A 131 7.23 -18.73 -36.55
C VAL A 131 8.18 -18.28 -37.66
N SER A 132 9.29 -17.61 -37.32
CA SER A 132 10.26 -17.12 -38.30
C SER A 132 11.00 -18.25 -39.04
N ARG A 133 11.00 -19.47 -38.50
CA ARG A 133 11.66 -20.65 -39.10
C ARG A 133 10.71 -21.49 -39.97
N SER A 134 9.42 -21.54 -39.65
CA SER A 134 8.47 -22.46 -40.29
C SER A 134 7.27 -21.80 -40.97
N SER A 135 7.10 -20.47 -40.86
CA SER A 135 5.99 -19.67 -41.45
C SER A 135 4.57 -20.05 -40.99
N ALA A 136 4.42 -21.15 -40.26
CA ALA A 136 3.21 -21.63 -39.62
C ALA A 136 3.57 -22.50 -38.41
N LEU A 137 2.71 -22.54 -37.40
CA LEU A 137 2.85 -23.39 -36.21
C LEU A 137 1.60 -24.22 -35.98
N PRO A 138 1.70 -25.34 -35.24
CA PRO A 138 0.54 -26.10 -34.81
C PRO A 138 -0.43 -25.22 -33.99
N ASP A 139 -1.73 -25.35 -34.24
CA ASP A 139 -2.78 -24.59 -33.53
C ASP A 139 -2.68 -24.71 -32.00
N GLY A 140 -2.18 -25.84 -31.50
CA GLY A 140 -1.94 -26.06 -30.07
C GLY A 140 -0.99 -25.04 -29.43
N MET A 141 -0.02 -24.50 -30.18
CA MET A 141 0.87 -23.45 -29.64
C MET A 141 0.15 -22.12 -29.47
N VAL A 142 -0.76 -21.76 -30.38
CA VAL A 142 -1.53 -20.50 -30.30
C VAL A 142 -2.51 -20.55 -29.13
N GLN A 143 -3.20 -21.68 -28.97
CA GLN A 143 -4.07 -21.91 -27.83
C GLN A 143 -3.29 -21.87 -26.50
N GLN A 144 -2.05 -22.37 -26.49
CA GLN A 144 -1.19 -22.34 -25.30
C GLN A 144 -0.71 -20.91 -24.96
N VAL A 145 -0.31 -20.10 -25.94
CA VAL A 145 0.00 -18.67 -25.76
C VAL A 145 -1.17 -17.93 -25.16
N ASP A 146 -2.35 -18.06 -25.78
CA ASP A 146 -3.53 -17.35 -25.32
C ASP A 146 -3.97 -17.83 -23.92
N ARG A 147 -3.92 -19.13 -23.65
CA ARG A 147 -4.18 -19.69 -22.31
C ARG A 147 -3.21 -19.14 -21.25
N HIS A 148 -1.90 -19.17 -21.51
CA HIS A 148 -0.90 -18.67 -20.56
C HIS A 148 -1.07 -17.17 -20.29
N SER A 149 -1.35 -16.38 -21.32
CA SER A 149 -1.58 -14.94 -21.16
C SER A 149 -2.83 -14.60 -20.36
N ARG A 150 -3.92 -15.38 -20.52
CA ARG A 150 -5.14 -15.22 -19.69
C ARG A 150 -4.91 -15.65 -18.25
N MET A 151 -4.18 -16.75 -18.02
CA MET A 151 -3.82 -17.15 -16.66
C MET A 151 -2.95 -16.10 -15.97
N PHE A 152 -2.01 -15.47 -16.69
CA PHE A 152 -1.24 -14.35 -16.16
C PHE A 152 -2.11 -13.15 -15.82
N ALA A 153 -2.97 -12.71 -16.75
CA ALA A 153 -3.87 -11.58 -16.53
C ALA A 153 -4.77 -11.83 -15.30
N GLY A 154 -5.35 -13.03 -15.18
CA GLY A 154 -6.16 -13.40 -14.02
C GLY A 154 -5.39 -13.43 -12.70
N ALA A 155 -4.13 -13.86 -12.71
CA ALA A 155 -3.26 -13.81 -11.52
C ALA A 155 -2.92 -12.37 -11.12
N ALA A 156 -2.67 -11.48 -12.09
CA ALA A 156 -2.46 -10.06 -11.84
C ALA A 156 -3.72 -9.40 -11.29
N GLU A 157 -4.90 -9.67 -11.85
CA GLU A 157 -6.19 -9.20 -11.34
C GLU A 157 -6.48 -9.68 -9.92
N ALA A 158 -6.08 -10.92 -9.57
CA ALA A 158 -6.17 -11.40 -8.20
C ALA A 158 -5.26 -10.60 -7.25
N GLY A 159 -4.01 -10.36 -7.65
CA GLY A 159 -3.09 -9.55 -6.86
C GLY A 159 -3.53 -8.09 -6.71
N VAL A 160 -4.12 -7.49 -7.75
CA VAL A 160 -4.73 -6.14 -7.68
C VAL A 160 -5.88 -6.13 -6.68
N ARG A 161 -6.76 -7.15 -6.69
CA ARG A 161 -7.85 -7.26 -5.70
C ARG A 161 -7.34 -7.41 -4.28
N GLU A 162 -6.25 -8.14 -4.05
CA GLU A 162 -5.61 -8.24 -2.73
C GLU A 162 -5.06 -6.88 -2.28
N LEU A 163 -4.44 -6.12 -3.19
CA LEU A 163 -3.96 -4.77 -2.90
C LEU A 163 -5.12 -3.80 -2.58
N ASP A 164 -6.21 -3.84 -3.34
CA ASP A 164 -7.41 -3.03 -3.10
C ASP A 164 -8.07 -3.39 -1.76
N ALA A 165 -8.12 -4.68 -1.40
CA ALA A 165 -8.61 -5.13 -0.11
C ALA A 165 -7.74 -4.58 1.04
N ALA A 166 -6.42 -4.65 0.91
CA ALA A 166 -5.49 -4.09 1.89
C ALA A 166 -5.61 -2.57 2.02
N LEU A 167 -5.83 -1.85 0.90
CA LEU A 167 -6.10 -0.41 0.91
C LEU A 167 -7.43 -0.07 1.61
N THR A 168 -8.46 -0.87 1.37
CA THR A 168 -9.77 -0.72 2.01
C THR A 168 -9.69 -0.96 3.51
N GLU A 169 -8.99 -2.01 3.93
CA GLU A 169 -8.74 -2.32 5.33
C GLU A 169 -7.97 -1.18 6.02
N PHE A 170 -6.91 -0.68 5.36
CA PHE A 170 -6.14 0.47 5.85
C PHE A 170 -6.99 1.72 6.02
N SER A 171 -7.82 2.06 5.02
CA SER A 171 -8.73 3.21 5.10
C SER A 171 -9.74 3.06 6.23
N THR A 172 -10.30 1.86 6.41
CA THR A 172 -11.29 1.56 7.45
C THR A 172 -10.67 1.66 8.85
N ALA A 173 -9.43 1.19 9.02
CA ALA A 173 -8.71 1.26 10.29
C ALA A 173 -8.27 2.69 10.66
N THR A 174 -8.01 3.54 9.68
CA THR A 174 -7.48 4.90 9.90
C THR A 174 -8.57 5.98 10.01
N ALA A 175 -9.73 5.81 9.37
CA ALA A 175 -10.82 6.80 9.40
C ALA A 175 -11.34 7.17 10.81
N PRO A 176 -11.52 6.22 11.76
CA PRO A 176 -11.94 6.56 13.12
C PRO A 176 -10.88 7.40 13.86
N LEU A 177 -9.60 7.10 13.64
CA LEU A 177 -8.48 7.78 14.30
C LEU A 177 -8.33 9.23 13.82
N VAL A 178 -8.57 9.48 12.53
CA VAL A 178 -8.62 10.84 11.97
C VAL A 178 -9.80 11.63 12.58
N SER A 179 -10.94 10.98 12.73
CA SER A 179 -12.15 11.58 13.30
C SER A 179 -11.98 11.92 14.79
N GLU A 180 -11.36 11.03 15.55
CA GLU A 180 -10.99 11.24 16.96
C GLU A 180 -10.05 12.45 17.10
N LEU A 181 -9.02 12.54 16.25
CA LEU A 181 -8.08 13.66 16.26
C LEU A 181 -8.77 15.00 15.94
N ALA A 182 -9.71 14.99 14.98
CA ALA A 182 -10.50 16.16 14.62
C ALA A 182 -11.41 16.61 15.78
N ALA A 183 -12.03 15.67 16.49
CA ALA A 183 -12.84 15.94 17.67
C ALA A 183 -12.01 16.56 18.80
N VAL A 184 -10.81 16.03 19.06
CA VAL A 184 -9.91 16.61 20.07
C VAL A 184 -9.47 18.02 19.67
N ARG A 185 -9.16 18.26 18.39
CA ARG A 185 -8.83 19.61 17.92
C ARG A 185 -9.99 20.59 18.08
N ALA A 186 -11.23 20.16 17.84
CA ALA A 186 -12.41 20.98 18.02
C ALA A 186 -12.71 21.29 19.50
N ALA A 187 -12.37 20.36 20.40
CA ALA A 187 -12.52 20.53 21.84
C ALA A 187 -11.38 21.33 22.49
N ALA A 188 -10.25 21.53 21.80
CA ALA A 188 -9.15 22.34 22.30
C ALA A 188 -9.57 23.82 22.38
N PRO A 189 -9.34 24.50 23.52
CA PRO A 189 -9.74 25.89 23.68
C PRO A 189 -9.03 26.77 22.64
N VAL A 190 -9.81 27.41 21.77
CA VAL A 190 -9.33 28.41 20.82
C VAL A 190 -8.72 29.56 21.63
N ARG A 191 -7.46 29.92 21.33
CA ARG A 191 -6.84 31.09 21.94
C ARG A 191 -7.65 32.35 21.59
N PRO A 192 -7.99 33.22 22.55
CA PRO A 192 -8.36 34.61 22.25
C PRO A 192 -7.17 35.37 21.65
#